data_AF-A0A7S4T8B5-F1
#
_entry.id   AF-A0A7S4T8B5-F1
#
_cell.length_a   1.000
_cell.length_b   1.000
_cell.length_c   1.000
_cell.angle_alpha   90.00
_cell.angle_beta   90.00
_cell.angle_gamma   90.00
#
_symmetry.space_group_name_H-M   'P 1'
#
loop_
_entity.id
_entity.type
_entity.pdbx_description
1 polymer ?
#
loop_
_entity_poly.entity_id
_entity_poly.type
_entity_poly.pdbx_seq_one_letter_code
_entity_poly.pdbx_strand_id
1 'polypeptide(L)'
;PAFKSCMMVGAPGTAKTSTALMYVSQFSPDSMLSKRLNLSSATTPLGLQKSVEAEIERKTGKTFCPPGGKKMTFFIDDASMPIVNKWGDQITNELARQLIEMSGVYFLDKDKRGDFKHIEGLQFIGAMGHPGGGKNDIPNRLKSKFLCFNMVLPSTVSV
;
A
#
# COMPACT_ATOMS: atom_id res chain seq x y z
N PRO A 1 -3.75 11.71 -16.42
CA PRO A 1 -4.19 10.79 -15.33
C PRO A 1 -3.84 11.38 -13.95
N ALA A 2 -4.84 11.68 -13.12
CA ALA A 2 -4.59 12.10 -11.74
C ALA A 2 -4.32 10.86 -10.88
N PHE A 3 -3.04 10.60 -10.57
CA PHE A 3 -2.66 9.51 -9.66
C PHE A 3 -3.17 9.84 -8.25
N LYS A 4 -3.86 8.88 -7.62
CA LYS A 4 -4.30 8.99 -6.21
C LYS A 4 -3.25 8.44 -5.22
N SER A 5 -2.21 7.80 -5.73
CA SER A 5 -1.20 7.10 -4.95
C SER A 5 0.21 7.43 -5.45
N CYS A 6 1.18 7.53 -4.55
CA CYS A 6 2.58 7.80 -4.88
C CYS A 6 3.53 6.72 -4.35
N MET A 7 4.69 6.55 -5.01
CA MET A 7 5.71 5.56 -4.67
C MET A 7 7.08 6.24 -4.61
N MET A 8 7.71 6.19 -3.43
CA MET A 8 9.07 6.64 -3.20
C MET A 8 10.06 5.51 -3.49
N VAL A 9 10.98 5.73 -4.42
CA VAL A 9 12.00 4.74 -4.78
C VAL A 9 13.37 5.26 -4.35
N GLY A 10 14.13 4.49 -3.57
CA GLY A 10 15.45 4.95 -3.14
C GLY A 10 16.23 3.91 -2.35
N ALA A 11 17.55 4.08 -2.25
CA ALA A 11 18.40 3.19 -1.44
C ALA A 11 17.98 3.16 0.04
N PRO A 12 18.32 2.12 0.83
CA PRO A 12 18.19 2.17 2.28
C PRO A 12 18.85 3.43 2.86
N GLY A 13 18.26 4.04 3.89
CA GLY A 13 18.80 5.27 4.50
C GLY A 13 18.45 6.60 3.81
N THR A 14 17.70 6.59 2.71
CA THR A 14 17.24 7.81 1.99
C THR A 14 16.02 8.51 2.64
N ALA A 15 15.81 8.33 3.94
CA ALA A 15 14.71 8.96 4.71
C ALA A 15 13.27 8.74 4.20
N LYS A 16 13.01 7.75 3.32
CA LYS A 16 11.66 7.43 2.78
C LYS A 16 10.62 7.24 3.89
N THR A 17 10.90 6.32 4.82
CA THR A 17 10.01 5.99 5.95
C THR A 17 9.76 7.21 6.82
N SER A 18 10.82 7.95 7.19
CA SER A 18 10.71 9.16 8.01
C SER A 18 9.87 10.24 7.33
N THR A 19 10.10 10.48 6.05
CA THR A 19 9.36 11.47 5.26
C THR A 19 7.88 11.12 5.16
N ALA A 20 7.57 9.84 4.89
CA ALA A 20 6.19 9.37 4.84
C ALA A 20 5.48 9.53 6.19
N LEU A 21 6.14 9.14 7.28
CA LEU A 21 5.59 9.24 8.63
C LEU A 21 5.38 10.70 9.06
N MET A 22 6.33 11.60 8.74
CA MET A 22 6.20 13.03 8.98
C MET A 22 5.08 13.69 8.17
N TYR A 23 4.79 13.18 6.97
CA TYR A 23 3.67 13.66 6.17
C TYR A 23 2.33 13.21 6.75
N VAL A 24 2.17 11.93 7.05
CA VAL A 24 0.90 11.41 7.60
C VAL A 24 0.63 11.90 9.03
N SER A 25 1.65 12.29 9.79
CA SER A 25 1.46 12.88 11.13
C SER A 25 0.83 14.27 11.11
N GLN A 26 0.81 14.94 9.96
CA GLN A 26 0.16 16.25 9.80
C GLN A 26 -1.34 16.13 9.57
N PHE A 27 -1.87 14.92 9.38
CA PHE A 27 -3.28 14.70 9.13
C PHE A 27 -4.12 14.98 10.37
N SER A 28 -5.24 15.70 10.18
CA SER A 28 -6.23 15.84 11.23
C SER A 28 -6.95 14.50 11.44
N PRO A 29 -6.96 13.93 12.68
CA PRO A 29 -7.64 12.67 13.00
C PRO A 29 -9.14 12.68 12.70
N ASP A 30 -9.74 13.86 12.59
CA ASP A 30 -11.16 14.03 12.28
C ASP A 30 -11.48 13.84 10.79
N SER A 31 -10.48 13.99 9.92
CA SER A 31 -10.66 13.97 8.46
C SER A 31 -9.94 12.82 7.77
N MET A 32 -8.74 12.46 8.23
CA MET A 32 -7.85 11.52 7.56
C MET A 32 -7.11 10.66 8.58
N LEU A 33 -7.40 9.36 8.54
CA LEU A 33 -6.68 8.34 9.31
C LEU A 33 -5.43 7.89 8.56
N SER A 34 -4.46 7.35 9.27
CA SER A 34 -3.27 6.76 8.65
C SER A 34 -2.86 5.45 9.32
N LYS A 35 -2.36 4.51 8.52
CA LYS A 35 -1.82 3.24 9.01
C LYS A 35 -0.62 2.81 8.20
N ARG A 36 0.43 2.38 8.89
CA ARG A 36 1.59 1.73 8.27
C ARG A 36 1.31 0.23 8.07
N LEU A 37 1.46 -0.23 6.84
CA LEU A 37 1.44 -1.63 6.45
C LEU A 37 2.88 -2.15 6.36
N ASN A 38 3.23 -3.03 7.29
CA ASN A 38 4.54 -3.66 7.33
C ASN A 38 4.50 -4.96 6.52
N LEU A 39 4.97 -4.90 5.28
CA LEU A 39 5.11 -6.08 4.43
C LEU A 39 6.46 -6.76 4.68
N SER A 40 6.46 -8.08 4.63
CA SER A 40 7.65 -8.93 4.72
C SER A 40 7.56 -10.06 3.69
N SER A 41 8.63 -10.85 3.59
CA SER A 41 8.63 -12.06 2.76
C SER A 41 7.57 -13.09 3.19
N ALA A 42 7.14 -13.06 4.46
CA ALA A 42 6.11 -13.95 4.99
C ALA A 42 4.68 -13.38 4.86
N THR A 43 4.51 -12.14 4.43
CA THR A 43 3.18 -11.53 4.29
C THR A 43 2.40 -12.20 3.17
N THR A 44 1.34 -12.92 3.53
CA THR A 44 0.42 -13.56 2.59
C THR A 44 -0.66 -12.59 2.10
N PRO A 45 -1.31 -12.87 0.96
CA PRO A 45 -2.46 -12.07 0.49
C PRO A 45 -3.57 -11.99 1.56
N LEU A 46 -3.88 -13.11 2.22
CA LEU A 46 -4.86 -13.13 3.30
C LEU A 46 -4.43 -12.27 4.49
N GLY A 47 -3.13 -12.26 4.83
CA GLY A 47 -2.59 -11.39 5.87
C GLY A 47 -2.80 -9.91 5.54
N LEU A 48 -2.47 -9.50 4.31
CA LEU A 48 -2.70 -8.14 3.84
C LEU A 48 -4.19 -7.77 3.85
N GLN A 49 -5.07 -8.68 3.39
CA GLN A 49 -6.52 -8.47 3.43
C GLN A 49 -6.99 -8.21 4.86
N LYS A 50 -6.60 -9.05 5.82
CA LYS A 50 -6.95 -8.89 7.23
C LYS A 50 -6.43 -7.57 7.82
N SER A 51 -5.21 -7.16 7.48
CA SER A 51 -4.66 -5.89 7.94
C SER A 51 -5.46 -4.68 7.45
N VAL A 52 -5.98 -4.71 6.22
CA VAL A 52 -6.84 -3.64 5.69
C VAL A 52 -8.24 -3.72 6.29
N GLU A 53 -8.78 -4.94 6.43
CA GLU A 53 -10.11 -5.17 7.01
C GLU A 53 -10.22 -4.74 8.47
N ALA A 54 -9.14 -4.82 9.23
CA ALA A 54 -9.09 -4.36 10.61
C ALA A 54 -9.29 -2.83 10.76
N GLU A 55 -9.12 -2.08 9.68
CA GLU A 55 -9.15 -0.61 9.68
C GLU A 55 -10.36 -0.02 8.94
N ILE A 56 -11.32 -0.87 8.55
CA ILE A 56 -12.53 -0.45 7.84
C ILE A 56 -13.77 -1.04 8.51
N GLU A 57 -14.89 -0.33 8.39
CA GLU A 57 -16.19 -0.77 8.85
C GLU A 57 -17.18 -0.86 7.69
N ARG A 58 -18.28 -1.57 7.94
CA ARG A 58 -19.34 -1.73 6.95
C ARG A 58 -20.18 -0.45 6.92
N LYS A 59 -20.26 0.19 5.75
CA LYS A 59 -21.11 1.36 5.51
C LYS A 59 -22.53 0.95 5.13
N THR A 60 -22.66 0.21 4.04
CA THR A 60 -23.96 -0.26 3.51
C THR A 60 -23.73 -1.43 2.57
N GLY A 61 -24.56 -2.48 2.63
CA GLY A 61 -24.49 -3.60 1.68
C GLY A 61 -23.10 -4.25 1.66
N LYS A 62 -22.44 -4.25 0.49
CA LYS A 62 -21.06 -4.73 0.26
C LYS A 62 -20.02 -3.58 0.23
N THR A 63 -20.41 -2.38 0.62
CA THR A 63 -19.58 -1.17 0.66
C THR A 63 -19.05 -0.93 2.08
N PHE A 64 -17.75 -0.68 2.16
CA PHE A 64 -17.00 -0.42 3.37
C PHE A 64 -16.33 0.95 3.29
N CYS A 65 -16.01 1.52 4.44
CA CYS A 65 -15.24 2.74 4.55
C CYS A 65 -14.43 2.73 5.85
N PRO A 66 -13.41 3.58 5.98
CA PRO A 66 -12.80 3.85 7.27
C PRO A 66 -13.83 4.31 8.31
N PRO A 67 -13.55 4.12 9.61
CA PRO A 67 -14.43 4.49 10.70
C PRO A 67 -14.97 5.92 10.60
N GLY A 68 -16.29 6.08 10.77
CA GLY A 68 -16.98 7.36 10.70
C GLY A 68 -17.03 7.97 9.29
N GLY A 69 -16.79 7.16 8.25
CA GLY A 69 -16.81 7.62 6.86
C GLY A 69 -15.63 8.53 6.48
N LYS A 70 -14.58 8.56 7.32
CA LYS A 70 -13.36 9.35 7.09
C LYS A 70 -12.55 8.81 5.91
N LYS A 71 -11.54 9.56 5.48
CA LYS A 71 -10.53 9.05 4.54
C LYS A 71 -9.41 8.34 5.31
N MET A 72 -8.71 7.44 4.66
CA MET A 72 -7.60 6.71 5.24
C MET A 72 -6.44 6.55 4.27
N THR A 73 -5.23 6.86 4.74
CA THR A 73 -3.99 6.64 3.98
C THR A 73 -3.23 5.45 4.54
N PHE A 74 -3.00 4.44 3.69
CA PHE A 74 -2.09 3.34 4.00
C PHE A 74 -0.69 3.66 3.50
N PHE A 75 0.30 3.57 4.40
CA PHE A 75 1.71 3.67 4.06
C PHE A 75 2.33 2.27 3.95
N ILE A 76 2.75 1.87 2.75
CA ILE A 76 3.46 0.63 2.46
C ILE A 76 4.96 0.91 2.50
N ASP A 77 5.66 0.45 3.53
CA ASP A 77 7.05 0.84 3.76
C ASP A 77 8.07 0.14 2.84
N ASP A 78 7.82 -1.12 2.50
CA ASP A 78 8.60 -1.84 1.50
C ASP A 78 7.70 -2.73 0.63
N ALA A 79 7.34 -2.21 -0.54
CA ALA A 79 6.48 -2.93 -1.50
C ALA A 79 7.21 -4.08 -2.21
N SER A 80 8.55 -4.13 -2.17
CA SER A 80 9.37 -5.13 -2.88
C SER A 80 9.62 -6.40 -2.07
N MET A 81 9.36 -6.37 -0.76
CA MET A 81 9.64 -7.47 0.18
C MET A 81 8.77 -8.73 0.04
N PRO A 82 7.50 -8.69 -0.38
CA PRO A 82 6.70 -9.91 -0.51
C PRO A 82 7.37 -10.97 -1.40
N ILE A 83 7.20 -12.24 -1.02
CA ILE A 83 7.85 -13.35 -1.73
C ILE A 83 7.44 -13.41 -3.20
N VAL A 84 8.43 -13.64 -4.06
CA VAL A 84 8.25 -13.93 -5.47
C VAL A 84 8.08 -15.43 -5.62
N ASN A 85 6.99 -15.88 -6.26
CA ASN A 85 6.75 -17.30 -6.49
C ASN A 85 7.68 -17.85 -7.60
N LYS A 86 7.61 -19.15 -7.88
CA LYS A 86 8.43 -19.81 -8.92
C LYS A 86 8.18 -19.28 -10.34
N TRP A 87 7.06 -18.61 -10.58
CA TRP A 87 6.67 -18.04 -11.86
C TRP A 87 7.01 -16.54 -11.98
N GLY A 88 7.61 -15.94 -10.95
CA GLY A 88 7.97 -14.52 -10.95
C GLY A 88 6.88 -13.58 -10.42
N ASP A 89 5.77 -14.09 -9.88
CA ASP A 89 4.69 -13.25 -9.37
C ASP A 89 4.81 -12.98 -7.87
N GLN A 90 4.42 -11.76 -7.48
CA GLN A 90 4.18 -11.38 -6.10
C GLN A 90 2.69 -11.35 -5.83
N ILE A 91 2.12 -12.47 -5.38
CA ILE A 91 0.66 -12.64 -5.20
C ILE A 91 0.09 -11.61 -4.21
N THR A 92 0.84 -11.27 -3.15
CA THR A 92 0.45 -10.24 -2.18
C THR A 92 0.30 -8.86 -2.84
N ASN A 93 1.14 -8.54 -3.81
CA ASN A 93 1.11 -7.28 -4.55
C ASN A 93 -0.06 -7.19 -5.55
N GLU A 94 -0.61 -8.33 -5.98
CA GLU A 94 -1.83 -8.32 -6.79
C GLU A 94 -3.05 -7.89 -5.98
N LEU A 95 -3.12 -8.25 -4.69
CA LEU A 95 -4.15 -7.75 -3.79
C LEU A 95 -3.99 -6.24 -3.56
N ALA A 96 -2.76 -5.76 -3.36
CA ALA A 96 -2.47 -4.33 -3.26
C ALA A 96 -2.90 -3.57 -4.53
N ARG A 97 -2.66 -4.15 -5.72
CA ARG A 97 -3.12 -3.58 -7.00
C ARG A 97 -4.64 -3.47 -7.03
N GLN A 98 -5.37 -4.50 -6.61
CA GLN A 98 -6.84 -4.47 -6.56
C GLN A 98 -7.34 -3.35 -5.64
N LEU A 99 -6.74 -3.21 -4.44
CA LEU A 99 -7.08 -2.14 -3.51
C LEU A 99 -6.90 -0.74 -4.12
N ILE A 100 -5.79 -0.51 -4.82
CA ILE A 100 -5.47 0.80 -5.40
C ILE A 100 -6.31 1.11 -6.65
N GLU A 101 -6.45 0.13 -7.55
CA GLU A 101 -7.10 0.32 -8.84
C GLU A 101 -8.62 0.23 -8.74
N MET A 102 -9.10 -0.81 -8.06
CA MET A 102 -10.54 -1.15 -8.02
C MET A 102 -11.22 -0.58 -6.78
N SER A 103 -10.47 0.04 -5.86
CA SER A 103 -11.01 0.52 -4.58
C SER A 103 -11.75 -0.60 -3.84
N GLY A 104 -11.15 -1.79 -3.80
CA GLY A 104 -11.80 -2.99 -3.27
C GLY A 104 -11.03 -4.27 -3.57
N VAL A 105 -11.51 -5.38 -3.00
CA VAL A 105 -10.91 -6.71 -3.15
C VAL A 105 -11.98 -7.77 -3.27
N TYR A 106 -11.66 -8.86 -3.97
CA TYR A 106 -12.48 -10.07 -3.88
C TYR A 106 -12.16 -10.82 -2.60
N PHE A 107 -13.18 -11.38 -1.94
CA PHE A 107 -12.97 -12.19 -0.75
C PHE A 107 -12.14 -13.43 -1.05
N LEU A 108 -11.09 -13.65 -0.27
CA LEU A 108 -10.27 -14.86 -0.33
C LEU A 108 -10.85 -16.02 0.52
N ASP A 109 -11.76 -15.72 1.45
CA ASP A 109 -12.43 -16.71 2.29
C ASP A 109 -13.26 -17.68 1.46
N LYS A 110 -13.18 -18.98 1.79
CA LYS A 110 -13.81 -20.07 1.01
C LYS A 110 -15.31 -19.85 0.80
N ASP A 111 -16.01 -19.37 1.82
CA ASP A 111 -17.47 -19.25 1.83
C ASP A 111 -17.99 -18.04 1.05
N LYS A 112 -17.12 -17.09 0.70
CA LYS A 112 -17.48 -15.83 0.01
C LYS A 112 -16.69 -15.60 -1.26
N ARG A 113 -16.04 -16.64 -1.79
CA ARG A 113 -15.20 -16.52 -3.00
C ARG A 113 -15.99 -15.90 -4.15
N GLY A 114 -15.39 -14.91 -4.80
CA GLY A 114 -15.98 -14.21 -5.94
C GLY A 114 -16.85 -13.00 -5.57
N ASP A 115 -17.18 -12.82 -4.28
CA ASP A 115 -17.82 -11.58 -3.84
C ASP A 115 -16.83 -10.42 -3.85
N PHE A 116 -17.20 -9.32 -4.49
CA PHE A 116 -16.41 -8.10 -4.47
C PHE A 116 -16.78 -7.22 -3.27
N LYS A 117 -15.76 -6.82 -2.51
CA LYS A 117 -15.85 -5.86 -1.43
C LYS A 117 -15.41 -4.49 -1.95
N HIS A 118 -16.33 -3.55 -2.01
CA HIS A 118 -16.02 -2.16 -2.37
C HIS A 118 -15.62 -1.38 -1.12
N ILE A 119 -14.53 -0.62 -1.19
CA ILE A 119 -13.97 0.15 -0.08
C ILE A 119 -13.73 1.59 -0.54
N GLU A 120 -14.48 2.52 0.04
CA GLU A 120 -14.39 3.95 -0.24
C GLU A 120 -13.39 4.63 0.69
N GLY A 121 -12.75 5.70 0.21
CA GLY A 121 -11.96 6.59 1.06
C GLY A 121 -10.51 6.16 1.33
N LEU A 122 -10.00 5.13 0.62
CA LEU A 122 -8.60 4.71 0.75
C LEU A 122 -7.64 5.51 -0.15
N GLN A 123 -6.45 5.77 0.37
CA GLN A 123 -5.30 6.35 -0.32
C GLN A 123 -4.04 5.56 0.03
N PHE A 124 -3.04 5.59 -0.85
CA PHE A 124 -1.83 4.78 -0.67
C PHE A 124 -0.56 5.59 -0.93
N ILE A 125 0.39 5.45 0.00
CA ILE A 125 1.77 5.92 -0.14
C ILE A 125 2.64 4.67 -0.09
N GLY A 126 3.50 4.47 -1.08
CA GLY A 126 4.43 3.36 -1.12
C GLY A 126 5.87 3.82 -0.99
N ALA A 127 6.72 2.94 -0.47
CA ALA A 127 8.16 3.04 -0.56
C ALA A 127 8.74 1.69 -1.03
N MET A 128 9.84 1.76 -1.77
CA MET A 128 10.62 0.59 -2.18
C MET A 128 12.09 0.93 -2.40
N GLY A 129 12.93 -0.10 -2.40
CA GLY A 129 14.31 0.00 -2.85
C GLY A 129 14.42 0.21 -4.36
N HIS A 130 15.59 0.66 -4.83
CA HIS A 130 15.90 0.53 -6.26
C HIS A 130 15.87 -0.96 -6.65
N PRO A 131 15.18 -1.34 -7.74
CA PRO A 131 15.21 -2.72 -8.22
C PRO A 131 16.62 -3.07 -8.73
N GLY A 132 17.05 -4.30 -8.52
CA GLY A 132 18.40 -4.77 -8.83
C GLY A 132 19.29 -4.95 -7.60
N GLY A 133 20.54 -5.41 -7.80
CA GLY A 133 21.49 -5.61 -6.70
C GLY A 133 21.03 -6.60 -5.63
N GLY A 134 20.23 -7.60 -5.99
CA GLY A 134 19.63 -8.57 -5.06
C GLY A 134 18.24 -8.18 -4.53
N LYS A 135 17.71 -7.00 -4.89
CA LYS A 135 16.34 -6.60 -4.57
C LYS A 135 15.38 -6.92 -5.71
N ASN A 136 14.23 -7.47 -5.36
CA ASN A 136 13.14 -7.71 -6.30
C ASN A 136 12.51 -6.40 -6.76
N ASP A 137 12.01 -6.38 -7.98
CA ASP A 137 11.15 -5.30 -8.47
C ASP A 137 9.68 -5.64 -8.19
N ILE A 138 8.82 -4.62 -8.11
CA ILE A 138 7.38 -4.82 -8.03
C ILE A 138 6.78 -5.05 -9.43
N PRO A 139 5.65 -5.77 -9.56
CA PRO A 139 5.01 -6.02 -10.85
C PRO A 139 4.67 -4.71 -11.58
N ASN A 140 4.93 -4.65 -12.88
CA ASN A 140 4.62 -3.47 -13.72
C ASN A 140 3.14 -3.05 -13.63
N ARG A 141 2.23 -4.02 -13.47
CA ARG A 141 0.80 -3.79 -13.29
C ARG A 141 0.50 -2.99 -12.01
N LEU A 142 1.23 -3.25 -10.92
CA LEU A 142 1.12 -2.48 -9.68
C LEU A 142 1.83 -1.12 -9.81
N LYS A 143 3.05 -1.13 -10.37
CA LYS A 143 3.87 0.08 -10.54
C LYS A 143 3.14 1.17 -11.33
N SER A 144 2.42 0.80 -12.39
CA SER A 144 1.62 1.73 -13.20
C SER A 144 0.46 2.43 -12.47
N LYS A 145 0.12 1.99 -11.24
CA LYS A 145 -0.93 2.61 -10.41
C LYS A 145 -0.41 3.68 -9.46
N PHE A 146 0.92 3.86 -9.41
CA PHE A 146 1.56 4.86 -8.59
C PHE A 146 2.22 5.94 -9.46
N LEU A 147 2.24 7.17 -8.95
CA LEU A 147 3.25 8.16 -9.34
C LEU A 147 4.57 7.80 -8.65
N CYS A 148 5.54 7.28 -9.41
CA CYS A 148 6.85 6.91 -8.90
C CYS A 148 7.84 8.07 -9.00
N PHE A 149 8.59 8.34 -7.93
CA PHE A 149 9.70 9.30 -7.95
C PHE A 149 10.88 8.80 -7.12
N ASN A 150 12.07 9.27 -7.50
CA ASN A 150 13.33 8.85 -6.89
C ASN A 150 13.66 9.73 -5.67
N MET A 151 13.94 9.11 -4.54
CA MET A 151 14.49 9.74 -3.34
C MET A 151 15.98 9.43 -3.22
N VAL A 152 16.78 10.49 -3.32
CA VAL A 152 18.24 10.44 -3.15
C VAL A 152 18.62 10.66 -1.70
N LEU A 153 19.89 10.40 -1.37
CA LEU A 153 20.41 10.73 -0.05
C LEU A 153 20.28 12.24 0.22
N PRO A 154 19.93 12.64 1.45
CA PRO A 154 19.89 14.05 1.81
C PRO A 154 21.28 14.67 1.62
N SER A 155 21.29 15.94 1.22
CA SER A 155 22.55 16.67 1.07
C SER A 155 23.23 16.83 2.44
N THR A 156 24.55 16.80 2.48
CA THR A 156 25.33 17.01 3.72
C THR A 156 25.11 18.38 4.36
N VAL A 157 24.59 19.35 3.62
CA VAL A 157 24.26 20.70 4.12
C VAL A 157 22.92 20.71 4.85
N SER A 158 22.07 19.71 4.63
CA SER A 158 20.71 19.61 5.17
C SER A 158 20.57 18.60 6.32
N VAL A 159 21.66 17.92 6.70
CA VAL A 159 21.75 16.96 7.82
C VAL A 159 22.41 17.66 9.00
#